data_AF-A0A838JF80-F1
#
_entry.id   AF-A0A838JF80-F1
#
_cell.length_a   1.000
_cell.length_b   1.000
_cell.length_c   1.000
_cell.angle_alpha   90.00
_cell.angle_beta   90.00
_cell.angle_gamma   90.00
#
_symmetry.space_group_name_H-M   'P 1'
#
loop_
_entity.id
_entity.type
_entity.pdbx_description
1 polymer ?
#
loop_
_entity_poly.entity_id
_entity_poly.type
_entity_poly.pdbx_seq_one_letter_code
_entity_poly.pdbx_strand_id
1 'polypeptide(L)'
;MDQKRVELKRQFSAKRVILDGSIFSGLIGTLIVGSLSYNAEMWHGHYPRDIQEKAGPMSQRAKRQRRFFALPFVVIFFGMPLSSTLKLKRQNKGTLSFLTAFLHAYALFGFATFFDIPVLYSLLIVLWQPDFVVLAGTKGMASYHEYAFPLVGFLKGLGIALVPSLLIAFLTSSKRAKGLHEAL
;
A
#
# COMPACT_ATOMS: atom_id res chain seq x y z
N MET A 1 12.09 -24.45 21.50
CA MET A 1 11.37 -23.64 20.48
C MET A 1 10.85 -22.39 21.17
N ASP A 2 11.25 -21.20 20.73
CA ASP A 2 11.00 -19.91 21.42
C ASP A 2 9.48 -19.63 21.58
N GLN A 3 9.01 -19.33 22.81
CA GLN A 3 7.60 -19.03 23.12
C GLN A 3 7.01 -17.97 22.19
N LYS A 4 7.82 -16.97 21.80
CA LYS A 4 7.41 -15.91 20.86
C LYS A 4 7.03 -16.47 19.48
N ARG A 5 7.76 -17.48 18.98
CA ARG A 5 7.45 -18.12 17.69
C ARG A 5 6.15 -18.91 17.75
N VAL A 6 5.87 -19.58 18.87
CA VAL A 6 4.62 -20.32 19.08
C VAL A 6 3.43 -19.37 19.11
N GLU A 7 3.54 -18.27 19.85
CA GLU A 7 2.50 -17.24 19.92
C GLU A 7 2.25 -16.60 18.55
N LEU A 8 3.31 -16.28 17.80
CA LEU A 8 3.20 -15.74 16.46
C LEU A 8 2.45 -16.69 15.53
N LYS A 9 2.85 -17.96 15.45
CA LYS A 9 2.19 -18.96 14.59
C LYS A 9 0.71 -19.13 14.94
N ARG A 10 0.37 -19.03 16.22
CA ARG A 10 -1.01 -19.13 16.70
C ARG A 10 -1.86 -17.92 16.31
N GLN A 11 -1.29 -16.71 16.41
CA GLN A 11 -2.04 -15.47 16.23
C GLN A 11 -2.13 -15.01 14.77
N PHE A 12 -1.12 -15.34 13.96
CA PHE A 12 -1.04 -14.90 12.57
C PHE A 12 -2.03 -15.64 11.67
N SER A 13 -2.56 -14.97 10.65
CA SER A 13 -3.50 -15.57 9.69
C SER A 13 -3.12 -15.26 8.24
N ALA A 14 -2.46 -16.21 7.59
CA ALA A 14 -2.09 -16.10 6.17
C ALA A 14 -3.34 -15.93 5.26
N LYS A 15 -4.43 -16.65 5.57
CA LYS A 15 -5.71 -16.51 4.87
C LYS A 15 -6.22 -15.07 4.89
N ARG A 16 -6.08 -14.38 6.04
CA ARG A 16 -6.50 -12.98 6.17
C ARG A 16 -5.59 -12.04 5.40
N VAL A 17 -4.28 -12.27 5.45
CA VAL A 17 -3.32 -11.49 4.66
C VAL A 17 -3.66 -11.57 3.17
N ILE A 18 -3.91 -12.77 2.65
CA ILE A 18 -4.26 -12.97 1.25
C ILE A 18 -5.60 -12.30 0.93
N LEU A 19 -6.67 -12.62 1.67
CA LEU A 19 -8.01 -12.10 1.38
C LEU A 19 -8.10 -10.58 1.53
N ASP A 20 -7.72 -10.05 2.70
CA ASP A 20 -7.81 -8.61 2.95
C ASP A 20 -6.76 -7.85 2.12
N GLY A 21 -5.63 -8.49 1.80
CA GLY A 21 -4.61 -7.95 0.89
C GLY A 21 -5.12 -7.85 -0.55
N SER A 22 -5.77 -8.88 -1.09
CA SER A 22 -6.41 -8.83 -2.41
C SER A 22 -7.48 -7.76 -2.50
N ILE A 23 -8.32 -7.62 -1.47
CA ILE A 23 -9.33 -6.54 -1.41
C ILE A 23 -8.63 -5.18 -1.36
N PHE A 24 -7.58 -5.04 -0.55
CA PHE A 24 -6.83 -3.79 -0.42
C PHE A 24 -6.17 -3.38 -1.75
N SER A 25 -5.46 -4.30 -2.41
CA SER A 25 -4.91 -4.11 -3.76
C SER A 25 -5.99 -3.77 -4.77
N GLY A 26 -7.12 -4.47 -4.76
CA GLY A 26 -8.21 -4.20 -5.69
C GLY A 26 -8.79 -2.80 -5.54
N LEU A 27 -8.98 -2.33 -4.30
CA LEU A 27 -9.49 -0.99 -4.02
C LEU A 27 -8.47 0.09 -4.40
N ILE A 28 -7.20 -0.07 -4.01
CA ILE A 28 -6.13 0.89 -4.35
C ILE A 28 -5.89 0.91 -5.86
N GLY A 29 -5.74 -0.26 -6.49
CA GLY A 29 -5.59 -0.39 -7.94
C GLY A 29 -6.75 0.25 -8.70
N THR A 30 -8.00 0.03 -8.28
CA THR A 30 -9.17 0.70 -8.89
C THR A 30 -9.07 2.22 -8.77
N LEU A 31 -8.63 2.73 -7.61
CA LEU A 31 -8.46 4.17 -7.40
C LEU A 31 -7.30 4.74 -8.22
N ILE A 32 -6.20 4.00 -8.37
CA ILE A 32 -5.07 4.34 -9.23
C ILE A 32 -5.54 4.43 -10.68
N VAL A 33 -6.14 3.36 -11.21
CA VAL A 33 -6.61 3.33 -12.60
C VAL A 33 -7.67 4.38 -12.85
N GLY A 34 -8.68 4.49 -11.97
CA GLY A 34 -9.74 5.49 -12.12
C GLY A 34 -9.22 6.93 -12.08
N SER A 35 -8.23 7.22 -11.23
CA SER A 35 -7.60 8.55 -11.18
C SER A 35 -6.71 8.80 -12.39
N LEU A 36 -5.95 7.81 -12.89
CA LEU A 36 -5.21 7.92 -14.15
C LEU A 36 -6.16 8.20 -15.32
N SER A 37 -7.23 7.41 -15.46
CA SER A 37 -8.27 7.61 -16.48
C SER A 37 -8.93 8.98 -16.41
N TYR A 38 -9.04 9.56 -15.21
CA TYR A 38 -9.62 10.88 -15.03
C TYR A 38 -8.64 12.00 -15.42
N ASN A 39 -7.38 11.92 -14.96
CA ASN A 39 -6.30 12.80 -15.39
C ASN A 39 -4.91 12.23 -15.00
N ALA A 40 -4.18 11.67 -15.97
CA ALA A 40 -2.84 11.12 -15.79
C ALA A 40 -1.83 12.12 -15.18
N GLU A 41 -2.01 13.41 -15.46
CA GLU A 41 -1.12 14.47 -14.98
C GLU A 41 -1.07 14.55 -13.43
N MET A 42 -2.11 14.05 -12.74
CA MET A 42 -2.10 13.95 -11.26
C MET A 42 -0.96 13.09 -10.74
N TRP A 43 -0.51 12.13 -11.55
CA TRP A 43 0.54 11.16 -11.24
C TRP A 43 1.89 11.57 -11.81
N HIS A 44 2.07 12.80 -12.32
CA HIS A 44 3.31 13.27 -12.95
C HIS A 44 4.60 12.85 -12.19
N GLY A 45 4.65 13.06 -10.87
CA GLY A 45 5.82 12.68 -10.05
C GLY A 45 6.10 11.18 -9.92
N HIS A 46 5.23 10.32 -10.45
CA HIS A 46 5.34 8.87 -10.46
C HIS A 46 5.82 8.31 -11.81
N TYR A 47 6.10 9.15 -12.80
CA TYR A 47 6.72 8.74 -14.06
C TYR A 47 8.25 8.81 -13.97
N PRO A 48 9.01 8.17 -14.89
CA PRO A 48 10.44 8.40 -15.06
C PRO A 48 10.78 9.88 -15.26
N ARG A 49 12.00 10.29 -14.86
CA ARG A 49 12.39 11.72 -14.82
C ARG A 49 12.38 12.39 -16.18
N ASP A 50 12.83 11.70 -17.22
CA ASP A 50 12.84 12.20 -18.59
C ASP A 50 11.42 12.41 -19.14
N ILE A 51 10.47 11.53 -18.80
CA ILE A 51 9.04 11.69 -19.11
C ILE A 51 8.50 12.91 -18.36
N GLN A 52 8.87 13.10 -17.09
CA GLN A 52 8.49 14.27 -16.31
C GLN A 52 9.00 15.59 -16.94
N GLU A 53 10.25 15.60 -17.37
CA GLU A 53 10.90 16.75 -18.01
C GLU A 53 10.24 17.09 -19.34
N LYS A 54 9.94 16.08 -20.16
CA LYS A 54 9.27 16.26 -21.46
C LYS A 54 7.83 16.71 -21.33
N ALA A 55 7.08 16.17 -20.35
CA ALA A 55 5.69 16.52 -20.10
C ALA A 55 5.52 17.94 -19.53
N GLY A 56 6.58 18.51 -18.94
CA GLY A 56 6.52 19.79 -18.25
C GLY A 56 5.82 19.71 -16.89
N PRO A 57 5.64 20.84 -16.20
CA PRO A 57 5.13 20.86 -14.83
C PRO A 57 3.62 20.57 -14.76
N MET A 58 3.21 19.89 -13.68
CA MET A 58 1.79 19.64 -13.39
C MET A 58 0.96 20.93 -13.28
N SER A 59 -0.14 20.97 -14.04
CA SER A 59 -1.13 22.04 -14.10
C SER A 59 -1.84 22.27 -12.77
N GLN A 60 -2.36 23.48 -12.57
CA GLN A 60 -3.11 23.82 -11.35
C GLN A 60 -4.40 23.01 -11.21
N ARG A 61 -5.02 22.64 -12.34
CA ARG A 61 -6.19 21.77 -12.38
C ARG A 61 -5.84 20.38 -11.84
N ALA A 62 -4.79 19.76 -12.35
CA ALA A 62 -4.33 18.45 -11.90
C ALA A 62 -3.95 18.46 -10.41
N LYS A 63 -3.28 19.52 -9.93
CA LYS A 63 -2.97 19.68 -8.49
C LYS A 63 -4.22 19.68 -7.61
N ARG A 64 -5.30 20.37 -8.04
CA ARG A 64 -6.57 20.42 -7.31
C ARG A 64 -7.28 19.07 -7.34
N GLN A 65 -7.33 18.42 -8.50
CA GLN A 65 -7.93 17.09 -8.66
C GLN A 65 -7.20 16.05 -7.82
N ARG A 66 -5.86 16.08 -7.78
CA ARG A 66 -5.04 15.18 -6.95
C ARG A 66 -5.43 15.24 -5.47
N ARG A 67 -5.75 16.44 -4.96
CA ARG A 67 -6.20 16.61 -3.55
C ARG A 67 -7.54 15.93 -3.30
N PHE A 68 -8.44 15.93 -4.28
CA PHE A 68 -9.73 15.24 -4.17
C PHE A 68 -9.55 13.72 -4.07
N PHE A 69 -8.67 13.14 -4.89
CA PHE A 69 -8.35 11.70 -4.82
C PHE A 69 -7.47 11.33 -3.63
N ALA A 70 -6.70 12.27 -3.06
CA ALA A 70 -5.85 11.99 -1.91
C ALA A 70 -6.64 11.50 -0.69
N LEU A 71 -7.83 12.05 -0.43
CA LEU A 71 -8.66 11.65 0.71
C LEU A 71 -9.08 10.16 0.66
N PRO A 72 -9.74 9.65 -0.41
CA PRO A 72 -10.07 8.23 -0.48
C PRO A 72 -8.81 7.34 -0.49
N PHE A 73 -7.71 7.79 -1.09
CA PHE A 73 -6.43 7.08 -1.01
C PHE A 73 -5.98 6.89 0.43
N VAL A 74 -5.92 7.98 1.22
CA VAL A 74 -5.51 7.94 2.63
C VAL A 74 -6.48 7.08 3.46
N VAL A 75 -7.78 7.21 3.24
CA VAL A 75 -8.80 6.43 3.96
C VAL A 75 -8.62 4.94 3.69
N ILE A 76 -8.43 4.51 2.44
CA ILE A 76 -8.23 3.10 2.10
C ILE A 76 -6.87 2.63 2.61
N PHE A 77 -5.81 3.41 2.38
CA PHE A 77 -4.43 3.08 2.73
C PHE A 77 -4.24 2.81 4.22
N PHE A 78 -4.85 3.62 5.11
CA PHE A 78 -4.79 3.38 6.55
C PHE A 78 -5.94 2.51 7.05
N GLY A 79 -7.15 2.73 6.53
CA GLY A 79 -8.37 2.09 7.02
C GLY A 79 -8.40 0.59 6.78
N MET A 80 -7.93 0.11 5.62
CA MET A 80 -7.95 -1.33 5.30
C MET A 80 -7.01 -2.13 6.19
N PRO A 81 -5.70 -1.81 6.28
CA PRO A 81 -4.78 -2.55 7.14
C PRO A 81 -5.16 -2.44 8.63
N LEU A 82 -5.64 -1.26 9.08
CA LEU A 82 -6.14 -1.08 10.44
C LEU A 82 -7.35 -1.98 10.74
N SER A 83 -8.36 -1.95 9.87
CA SER A 83 -9.57 -2.79 9.99
C SER A 83 -9.23 -4.28 9.97
N SER A 84 -8.35 -4.71 9.05
CA SER A 84 -7.89 -6.10 8.98
C SER A 84 -7.17 -6.54 10.26
N THR A 85 -6.31 -5.69 10.81
CA THR A 85 -5.57 -5.99 12.05
C THR A 85 -6.49 -6.03 13.27
N LEU A 86 -7.51 -5.16 13.33
CA LEU A 86 -8.55 -5.22 14.35
C LEU A 86 -9.41 -6.50 14.23
N LYS A 87 -9.74 -6.93 13.02
CA LYS A 87 -10.40 -8.23 12.78
C LYS A 87 -9.53 -9.39 13.26
N LEU A 88 -8.23 -9.35 13.01
CA LEU A 88 -7.27 -10.35 13.50
C LEU A 88 -7.22 -10.37 15.04
N LYS A 89 -7.24 -9.21 15.70
CA LYS A 89 -7.33 -9.12 17.16
C LYS A 89 -8.59 -9.77 17.70
N ARG A 90 -9.75 -9.54 17.06
CA ARG A 90 -11.02 -10.18 17.44
C ARG A 90 -10.97 -11.70 17.30
N GLN A 91 -10.38 -12.21 16.22
CA GLN A 91 -10.16 -13.65 16.02
C GLN A 91 -9.27 -14.27 17.11
N ASN A 92 -8.34 -13.49 17.65
CA ASN A 92 -7.47 -13.87 18.75
C ASN A 92 -8.05 -13.51 20.13
N LYS A 93 -9.38 -13.54 20.27
CA LYS A 93 -10.12 -13.30 21.53
C LYS A 93 -9.78 -11.95 22.18
N GLY A 94 -9.54 -10.92 21.36
CA GLY A 94 -9.19 -9.58 21.84
C GLY A 94 -7.71 -9.39 22.19
N THR A 95 -6.90 -10.45 22.13
CA THR A 95 -5.46 -10.40 22.42
C THR A 95 -4.65 -10.44 21.14
N LEU A 96 -3.69 -9.54 20.96
CA LEU A 96 -2.81 -9.54 19.80
C LEU A 96 -1.45 -8.99 20.19
N SER A 97 -0.39 -9.77 19.97
CA SER A 97 0.97 -9.30 20.23
C SER A 97 1.34 -8.19 19.25
N PHE A 98 2.22 -7.28 19.69
CA PHE A 98 2.73 -6.20 18.84
C PHE A 98 3.40 -6.73 17.57
N LEU A 99 4.22 -7.78 17.70
CA LEU A 99 4.91 -8.38 16.56
C LEU A 99 3.93 -8.96 15.54
N THR A 100 2.89 -9.68 15.99
CA THR A 100 1.87 -10.23 15.10
C THR A 100 1.12 -9.10 14.39
N ALA A 101 0.73 -8.04 15.12
CA ALA A 101 0.03 -6.89 14.54
C ALA A 101 0.88 -6.17 13.48
N PHE A 102 2.16 -5.95 13.78
CA PHE A 102 3.13 -5.35 12.85
C PHE A 102 3.30 -6.20 11.59
N LEU A 103 3.61 -7.49 11.74
CA LEU A 103 3.83 -8.38 10.59
C LEU A 103 2.57 -8.52 9.74
N HIS A 104 1.39 -8.54 10.36
CA HIS A 104 0.13 -8.59 9.62
C HIS A 104 -0.10 -7.32 8.80
N ALA A 105 0.01 -6.13 9.41
CA ALA A 105 -0.14 -4.86 8.72
C ALA A 105 0.93 -4.69 7.62
N TYR A 106 2.18 -5.05 7.90
CA TYR A 106 3.28 -4.97 6.95
C TYR A 106 3.11 -5.93 5.78
N ALA A 107 2.63 -7.15 6.03
CA ALA A 107 2.32 -8.10 4.97
C ALA A 107 1.20 -7.60 4.04
N LEU A 108 0.18 -6.92 4.58
CA LEU A 108 -0.87 -6.30 3.76
C LEU A 108 -0.33 -5.18 2.87
N PHE A 109 0.48 -4.27 3.41
CA PHE A 109 1.13 -3.24 2.61
C PHE A 109 2.11 -3.81 1.58
N GLY A 110 2.86 -4.85 1.94
CA GLY A 110 3.76 -5.54 1.02
C GLY A 110 2.99 -6.19 -0.13
N PHE A 111 1.86 -6.85 0.16
CA PHE A 111 0.98 -7.42 -0.85
C PHE A 111 0.41 -6.35 -1.78
N ALA A 112 -0.11 -5.25 -1.22
CA ALA A 112 -0.62 -4.13 -2.02
C ALA A 112 0.46 -3.49 -2.89
N THR A 113 1.60 -3.15 -2.31
CA THR A 113 2.72 -2.53 -3.04
C THR A 113 3.23 -3.45 -4.15
N PHE A 114 3.28 -4.77 -3.93
CA PHE A 114 3.68 -5.75 -4.94
C PHE A 114 2.71 -5.79 -6.13
N PHE A 115 1.41 -5.72 -5.87
CA PHE A 115 0.41 -5.73 -6.92
C PHE A 115 0.35 -4.38 -7.66
N ASP A 116 0.31 -3.27 -6.93
CA ASP A 116 0.02 -1.96 -7.52
C ASP A 116 1.21 -1.36 -8.26
N ILE A 117 2.44 -1.62 -7.81
CA ILE A 117 3.63 -1.10 -8.48
C ILE A 117 4.12 -2.12 -9.51
N PRO A 118 4.76 -3.26 -9.16
CA PRO A 118 5.26 -4.22 -10.15
C PRO A 118 4.20 -4.72 -11.14
N VAL A 119 3.04 -5.17 -10.68
CA VAL A 119 2.06 -5.83 -11.56
C VAL A 119 1.29 -4.80 -12.37
N LEU A 120 0.61 -3.87 -11.71
CA LEU A 120 -0.27 -2.90 -12.37
C LEU A 120 0.52 -1.91 -13.23
N TYR A 121 1.67 -1.39 -12.75
CA TYR A 121 2.50 -0.51 -13.56
C TYR A 121 3.04 -1.24 -14.79
N SER A 122 3.59 -2.45 -14.64
CA SER A 122 4.13 -3.17 -15.81
C SER A 122 3.02 -3.51 -16.81
N LEU A 123 1.83 -3.86 -16.34
CA LEU A 123 0.68 -4.11 -17.21
C LEU A 123 0.24 -2.85 -17.97
N LEU A 124 0.03 -1.74 -17.26
CA LEU A 124 -0.56 -0.53 -17.85
C LEU A 124 0.45 0.35 -18.59
N ILE A 125 1.67 0.47 -18.05
CA ILE A 125 2.68 1.41 -18.52
C ILE A 125 3.71 0.74 -19.42
N VAL A 126 4.17 -0.47 -19.07
CA VAL A 126 5.21 -1.13 -19.86
C VAL A 126 4.60 -1.89 -21.02
N LEU A 127 3.51 -2.63 -20.78
CA LEU A 127 2.92 -3.53 -21.76
C LEU A 127 1.81 -2.90 -22.62
N TRP A 128 0.85 -2.19 -22.02
CA TRP A 128 -0.36 -1.74 -22.73
C TRP A 128 -0.32 -0.29 -23.22
N GLN A 129 0.12 0.66 -22.39
CA GLN A 129 0.18 2.11 -22.69
C GLN A 129 -1.11 2.71 -23.29
N PRO A 130 -2.27 2.55 -22.65
CA PRO A 130 -3.47 3.21 -23.15
C PRO A 130 -3.34 4.74 -23.03
N ASP A 131 -4.00 5.48 -23.92
CA ASP A 131 -3.81 6.94 -24.04
C ASP A 131 -4.10 7.71 -22.74
N PHE A 132 -4.96 7.18 -21.87
CA PHE A 132 -5.29 7.80 -20.59
C PHE A 132 -4.20 7.68 -19.52
N VAL A 133 -3.12 6.93 -19.77
CA VAL A 133 -1.99 6.77 -18.86
C VAL A 133 -0.73 7.42 -19.42
N VAL A 134 -0.68 7.71 -20.71
CA VAL A 134 0.47 8.35 -21.34
C VAL A 134 0.36 9.88 -21.18
N LEU A 135 1.39 10.52 -20.64
CA LEU A 135 1.39 11.98 -20.53
C LEU A 135 1.47 12.62 -21.93
N ALA A 136 0.74 13.72 -22.11
CA ALA A 136 0.70 14.44 -23.39
C ALA A 136 2.11 14.81 -23.87
N GLY A 137 2.41 14.53 -25.14
CA GLY A 137 3.72 14.81 -25.74
C GLY A 137 4.85 13.83 -25.39
N THR A 138 4.56 12.73 -24.68
CA THR A 138 5.57 11.73 -24.27
C THR A 138 5.37 10.35 -24.91
N LYS A 139 4.34 10.16 -25.74
CA LYS A 139 4.01 8.86 -26.35
C LYS A 139 5.21 8.29 -27.12
N GLY A 140 5.52 7.02 -26.87
CA GLY A 140 6.61 6.29 -27.53
C GLY A 140 8.01 6.50 -26.92
N MET A 141 8.14 7.23 -25.81
CA MET A 141 9.43 7.34 -25.11
C MET A 141 9.88 5.98 -24.55
N ALA A 142 11.17 5.66 -24.71
CA ALA A 142 11.75 4.37 -24.32
C ALA A 142 11.57 4.07 -22.82
N SER A 143 11.64 5.10 -21.99
CA SER A 143 11.56 5.02 -20.52
C SER A 143 10.25 4.46 -19.99
N TYR A 144 9.19 4.44 -20.81
CA TYR A 144 7.96 3.72 -20.47
C TYR A 144 8.16 2.20 -20.37
N HIS A 145 9.19 1.64 -21.01
CA HIS A 145 9.44 0.20 -21.09
C HIS A 145 10.48 -0.32 -20.09
N GLU A 146 10.96 0.54 -19.19
CA GLU A 146 11.98 0.18 -18.21
C GLU A 146 11.39 -0.54 -16.99
N TYR A 147 11.57 -1.87 -16.93
CA TYR A 147 11.14 -2.70 -15.80
C TYR A 147 11.85 -2.38 -14.46
N ALA A 148 13.01 -1.71 -14.50
CA ALA A 148 13.72 -1.30 -13.29
C ALA A 148 12.94 -0.26 -12.49
N PHE A 149 12.20 0.63 -13.16
CA PHE A 149 11.44 1.69 -12.52
C PHE A 149 10.37 1.17 -11.53
N PRO A 150 9.45 0.27 -11.92
CA PRO A 150 8.47 -0.28 -10.98
C PRO A 150 9.12 -1.13 -9.88
N LEU A 151 10.24 -1.82 -10.16
CA LEU A 151 10.96 -2.57 -9.12
C LEU A 151 11.53 -1.63 -8.03
N VAL A 152 12.16 -0.52 -8.43
CA VAL A 152 12.65 0.49 -7.48
C VAL A 152 11.49 1.12 -6.71
N GLY A 153 10.36 1.37 -7.38
CA GLY A 153 9.13 1.84 -6.74
C GLY A 153 8.63 0.87 -5.66
N PHE A 154 8.63 -0.44 -5.95
CA PHE A 154 8.26 -1.48 -5.00
C PHE A 154 9.13 -1.49 -3.75
N LEU A 155 10.46 -1.45 -3.93
CA LEU A 155 11.40 -1.44 -2.80
C LEU A 155 11.23 -0.19 -1.92
N LYS A 156 11.01 0.98 -2.53
CA LYS A 156 10.67 2.20 -1.79
C LYS A 156 9.35 2.05 -1.04
N GLY A 157 8.34 1.45 -1.66
CA GLY A 157 7.04 1.19 -1.04
C GLY A 157 7.16 0.27 0.19
N LEU A 158 7.97 -0.79 0.11
CA LEU A 158 8.28 -1.64 1.27
C LEU A 158 8.92 -0.84 2.41
N GLY A 159 9.91 0.01 2.11
CA GLY A 159 10.53 0.88 3.11
C GLY A 159 9.55 1.85 3.76
N ILE A 160 8.72 2.50 2.95
CA ILE A 160 7.69 3.45 3.41
C ILE A 160 6.63 2.74 4.26
N ALA A 161 6.26 1.50 3.93
CA ALA A 161 5.26 0.71 4.64
C ALA A 161 5.62 0.40 6.10
N LEU A 162 6.90 0.43 6.47
CA LEU A 162 7.34 0.16 7.85
C LEU A 162 6.67 1.10 8.86
N VAL A 163 6.62 2.40 8.56
CA VAL A 163 6.10 3.43 9.47
C VAL A 163 4.60 3.24 9.76
N PRO A 164 3.69 3.17 8.77
CA PRO A 164 2.28 2.94 9.03
C PRO A 164 2.02 1.56 9.65
N SER A 165 2.79 0.52 9.31
CA SER A 165 2.68 -0.78 9.98
C SER A 165 3.01 -0.72 11.47
N LEU A 166 4.05 0.03 11.86
CA LEU A 166 4.40 0.25 13.26
C LEU A 166 3.29 1.01 13.99
N LEU A 167 2.74 2.06 13.37
CA LEU A 167 1.64 2.82 13.93
C LEU A 167 0.40 1.95 14.16
N ILE A 168 0.01 1.15 13.16
CA ILE A 168 -1.14 0.25 13.27
C ILE A 168 -0.90 -0.82 14.33
N ALA A 169 0.32 -1.39 14.39
CA ALA A 169 0.68 -2.35 15.42
C ALA A 169 0.56 -1.74 16.82
N PHE A 170 1.04 -0.51 17.01
CA PHE A 170 0.92 0.20 18.27
C PHE A 170 -0.55 0.38 18.68
N LEU A 171 -1.40 0.83 17.76
CA LEU A 171 -2.82 1.10 18.02
C LEU A 171 -3.64 -0.17 18.29
N THR A 172 -3.27 -1.29 17.68
CA THR A 172 -4.08 -2.53 17.71
C THR A 172 -3.55 -3.58 18.67
N SER A 173 -2.24 -3.56 18.96
CA SER A 173 -1.65 -4.50 19.91
C SER A 173 -2.33 -4.39 21.27
N SER A 174 -2.39 -5.51 21.97
CA SER A 174 -2.85 -5.52 23.35
C SER A 174 -1.66 -5.16 24.21
N LYS A 175 -1.81 -4.16 25.09
CA LYS A 175 -0.88 -4.05 26.22
C LYS A 175 -1.02 -5.39 26.94
N ARG A 176 0.06 -6.18 27.05
CA ARG A 176 0.13 -7.19 28.11
C ARG A 176 -0.26 -6.41 29.36
N ALA A 177 -1.32 -6.82 30.05
CA ALA A 177 -1.56 -6.35 31.40
C ALA A 177 -0.23 -6.58 32.14
N LYS A 178 0.48 -5.48 32.39
CA LYS A 178 1.70 -5.51 33.19
C LYS A 178 1.22 -5.85 34.58
N GLY A 179 1.40 -7.10 35.00
CA GLY A 179 0.90 -7.58 36.28
C GLY A 179 -0.64 -7.67 36.28
N LEU A 180 -1.29 -8.49 37.10
CA LEU A 180 -0.85 -8.79 38.44
C LEU A 180 -0.28 -7.50 39.09
N HIS A 181 -1.05 -6.41 39.06
CA HIS A 181 -1.30 -5.74 40.34
C HIS A 181 -1.97 -6.83 41.18
N GLU A 182 -1.12 -7.67 41.80
CA GLU A 182 -0.96 -7.70 43.24
C GLU A 182 -2.32 -8.06 43.82
N ALA A 183 -2.54 -9.34 44.12
CA ALA A 183 -2.40 -9.73 45.53
C ALA A 183 -3.20 -8.80 46.46
N LEU A 184 -4.43 -8.48 46.04
CA LEU A 184 -5.56 -8.04 46.83
C LEU A 184 -6.61 -9.14 46.72
#